data_AF-A0A7T7XJZ4-F1
#
_entry.id   AF-A0A7T7XJZ4-F1
#
_cell.length_a   1.000
_cell.length_b   1.000
_cell.length_c   1.000
_cell.angle_alpha   90.00
_cell.angle_beta   90.00
_cell.angle_gamma   90.00
#
_symmetry.space_group_name_H-M   'P 1'
#
loop_
_entity.id
_entity.type
_entity.pdbx_description
1 polymer ?
#
loop_
_entity_poly.entity_id
_entity_poly.type
_entity_poly.pdbx_seq_one_letter_code
_entity_poly.pdbx_strand_id
1 'polypeptide(L)'
;MENRTKSKFLVIYQDLNYDIPFTPELSDELTKKHVEHCRDLDSRGILFLCGPVMGEEKGMFILSAESLEEAEDCVNRDPFIINKCYKSYVINEIEEANAGNNYLLEKYLSGE
;
A
#
# COMPACT_ATOMS: atom_id res chain seq x y z
N MET A 1 -26.12 -3.37 8.55
CA MET A 1 -24.72 -3.13 8.12
C MET A 1 -24.76 -3.09 6.61
N GLU A 2 -24.66 -1.91 6.03
CA GLU A 2 -24.47 -1.78 4.58
C GLU A 2 -23.15 -2.46 4.25
N ASN A 3 -23.19 -3.45 3.35
CA ASN A 3 -21.98 -4.00 2.74
C ASN A 3 -21.42 -2.90 1.84
N ARG A 4 -20.62 -2.01 2.41
CA ARG A 4 -19.91 -0.99 1.64
C ARG A 4 -18.78 -1.71 0.91
N THR A 5 -18.83 -1.69 -0.42
CA THR A 5 -17.79 -2.30 -1.24
C THR A 5 -16.47 -1.60 -0.96
N LYS A 6 -15.45 -2.36 -0.53
CA LYS A 6 -14.10 -1.82 -0.36
C LYS A 6 -13.51 -1.49 -1.73
N SER A 7 -12.96 -0.30 -1.87
CA SER A 7 -12.14 0.09 -3.01
C SER A 7 -10.71 -0.40 -2.84
N LYS A 8 -9.95 -0.46 -3.93
CA LYS A 8 -8.53 -0.75 -3.88
C LYS A 8 -7.72 0.53 -4.02
N PHE A 9 -6.65 0.64 -3.26
CA PHE A 9 -5.74 1.79 -3.28
C PHE A 9 -4.33 1.30 -3.58
N LEU A 10 -3.73 1.84 -4.65
CA LEU A 10 -2.31 1.66 -4.95
C LEU A 10 -1.52 2.71 -4.18
N VAL A 11 -0.62 2.25 -3.32
CA VAL A 11 0.33 3.08 -2.60
C VAL A 11 1.73 2.80 -3.14
N ILE A 12 2.46 3.86 -3.46
CA ILE A 12 3.88 3.77 -3.82
C ILE A 12 4.67 4.66 -2.87
N TYR A 13 5.57 4.05 -2.11
CA TYR A 13 6.56 4.77 -1.31
C TYR A 13 7.69 5.24 -2.22
N GLN A 14 8.06 6.52 -2.11
CA GLN A 14 8.97 7.19 -3.02
C GLN A 14 10.17 7.78 -2.27
N ASP A 15 11.28 7.88 -2.99
CA ASP A 15 12.50 8.55 -2.57
C ASP A 15 13.05 8.02 -1.24
N LEU A 16 13.86 6.96 -1.29
CA LEU A 16 14.58 6.51 -0.09
C LEU A 16 15.33 7.67 0.56
N ASN A 17 15.25 7.72 1.89
CA ASN A 17 15.84 8.77 2.68
C ASN A 17 17.22 8.36 3.21
N TYR A 18 18.25 8.73 2.46
CA TYR A 18 19.65 8.47 2.81
C TYR A 18 20.19 9.31 3.97
N ASP A 19 19.45 10.34 4.41
CA ASP A 19 19.85 11.18 5.53
C ASP A 19 19.60 10.49 6.89
N ILE A 20 18.90 9.34 6.88
CA ILE A 20 18.64 8.55 8.08
C ILE A 20 19.61 7.36 8.09
N PRO A 21 20.53 7.27 9.06
CA PRO A 21 21.50 6.19 9.12
C PRO A 21 20.79 4.86 9.38
N PHE A 22 20.66 4.06 8.32
CA PHE A 22 20.14 2.71 8.39
C PHE A 22 21.24 1.77 8.89
N THR A 23 21.45 1.71 10.21
CA THR A 23 22.38 0.72 10.79
C THR A 23 21.76 -0.68 10.67
N PRO A 24 22.55 -1.75 10.58
CA PRO A 24 22.02 -3.11 10.50
C PRO A 24 21.02 -3.44 11.61
N GLU A 25 21.30 -3.04 12.84
CA GLU A 25 20.44 -3.31 13.99
C GLU A 25 19.13 -2.52 13.94
N LEU A 26 19.19 -1.24 13.55
CA LEU A 26 17.99 -0.42 13.35
C LEU A 26 17.17 -0.95 12.17
N SER A 27 17.84 -1.40 11.11
CA SER A 27 17.20 -2.01 9.95
C SER A 27 16.47 -3.29 10.29
N ASP A 28 17.05 -4.14 11.15
CA ASP A 28 16.48 -5.42 11.54
C ASP A 28 15.23 -5.23 12.42
N GLU A 29 15.32 -4.37 13.44
CA GLU A 29 14.17 -4.10 14.31
C GLU A 29 13.05 -3.42 13.53
N LEU A 30 13.39 -2.43 12.69
CA LEU A 30 12.40 -1.69 11.93
C LEU A 30 11.72 -2.58 10.87
N THR A 31 12.49 -3.44 10.21
CA THR A 31 11.96 -4.42 9.25
C THR A 31 11.02 -5.41 9.93
N LYS A 32 11.34 -5.88 11.15
CA LYS A 32 10.43 -6.75 11.92
C LYS A 32 9.10 -6.05 12.23
N LYS A 33 9.14 -4.80 12.68
CA LYS A 33 7.93 -4.00 12.93
C LYS A 33 7.12 -3.76 11.65
N HIS A 34 7.79 -3.47 10.53
CA HIS A 34 7.13 -3.34 9.24
C HIS A 34 6.42 -4.65 8.83
N VAL A 35 7.07 -5.80 9.00
CA VAL A 35 6.47 -7.11 8.74
C VAL A 35 5.28 -7.39 9.67
N GLU A 36 5.35 -7.00 10.95
CA GLU A 36 4.22 -7.09 11.87
C GLU A 36 3.04 -6.22 11.43
N HIS A 37 3.31 -5.01 10.95
CA HIS A 37 2.29 -4.13 10.35
C HIS A 37 1.63 -4.79 9.13
N CYS A 38 2.40 -5.37 8.21
CA CYS A 38 1.86 -6.10 7.06
C CYS A 38 0.98 -7.28 7.48
N ARG A 39 1.38 -8.03 8.52
CA ARG A 39 0.58 -9.15 9.07
C ARG A 39 -0.72 -8.68 9.71
N ASP A 40 -0.74 -7.53 10.40
CA ASP A 40 -1.97 -6.92 10.91
C ASP A 40 -2.94 -6.61 9.77
N LEU A 41 -2.45 -5.92 8.72
CA LEU A 41 -3.27 -5.56 7.55
C LEU A 41 -3.81 -6.79 6.82
N ASP A 42 -2.98 -7.83 6.66
CA ASP A 42 -3.38 -9.11 6.06
C ASP A 42 -4.47 -9.81 6.87
N SER A 43 -4.29 -9.88 8.20
CA SER A 43 -5.28 -10.50 9.10
C SER A 43 -6.65 -9.81 9.08
N ARG A 44 -6.69 -8.52 8.72
CA ARG A 44 -7.89 -7.69 8.59
C ARG A 44 -8.48 -7.71 7.18
N GLY A 45 -7.85 -8.42 6.24
CA GLY A 45 -8.23 -8.44 4.83
C GLY A 45 -8.07 -7.08 4.14
N ILE A 46 -7.16 -6.24 4.65
CA ILE A 46 -6.84 -4.94 4.06
C ILE A 46 -5.68 -5.08 3.07
N LEU A 47 -4.69 -5.93 3.37
CA LEU A 47 -3.55 -6.13 2.48
C LEU A 47 -3.94 -7.01 1.29
N PHE A 48 -3.96 -6.44 0.07
CA PHE A 48 -4.15 -7.22 -1.15
C PHE A 48 -2.82 -7.67 -1.75
N LEU A 49 -1.81 -6.79 -1.76
CA LEU A 49 -0.46 -7.07 -2.24
C LEU A 49 0.53 -6.08 -1.60
N CYS A 50 1.76 -6.49 -1.30
CA CYS A 50 2.85 -5.57 -1.00
C CYS A 50 4.20 -6.12 -1.44
N GLY A 51 5.18 -5.23 -1.60
CA GLY A 51 6.57 -5.60 -1.81
C GLY A 51 7.41 -4.47 -2.39
N PRO A 52 8.72 -4.70 -2.56
CA PRO A 52 9.58 -3.77 -3.27
C PRO A 52 9.24 -3.73 -4.76
N VAL A 53 9.44 -2.57 -5.38
CA VAL A 53 9.43 -2.44 -6.85
C VAL A 53 10.81 -2.85 -7.36
N MET A 54 10.88 -3.95 -8.11
CA MET A 54 12.16 -4.50 -8.57
C MET A 54 12.93 -3.52 -9.45
N GLY A 55 14.20 -3.29 -9.12
CA GLY A 55 15.06 -2.34 -9.84
C GLY A 55 14.86 -0.88 -9.45
N GLU A 56 13.96 -0.59 -8.51
CA GLU A 56 13.71 0.76 -7.99
C GLU A 56 13.80 0.80 -6.46
N GLU A 57 14.13 1.98 -5.95
CA GLU A 57 14.18 2.27 -4.51
C GLU A 57 12.79 2.65 -3.98
N LYS A 58 11.79 1.82 -4.29
CA LYS A 58 10.38 2.06 -3.98
C LYS A 58 9.73 0.85 -3.35
N GLY A 59 8.79 1.10 -2.44
CA GLY A 59 7.88 0.10 -1.89
C GLY A 59 6.49 0.27 -2.48
N MET A 60 5.71 -0.81 -2.53
CA MET A 60 4.34 -0.80 -3.02
C MET A 60 3.42 -1.52 -2.05
N PHE A 61 2.21 -0.99 -1.89
CA PHE A 61 1.05 -1.68 -1.34
C PHE A 61 -0.12 -1.56 -2.30
N ILE A 62 -0.96 -2.60 -2.35
CA ILE A 62 -2.34 -2.52 -2.80
C ILE A 62 -3.21 -2.83 -1.59
N LEU A 63 -3.99 -1.85 -1.15
CA LEU A 63 -4.82 -1.92 0.05
C LEU A 63 -6.31 -1.97 -0.33
N SER A 64 -7.09 -2.80 0.34
CA SER A 64 -8.55 -2.86 0.26
C SER A 64 -9.15 -2.11 1.46
N ALA A 65 -9.69 -0.92 1.22
CA ALA A 65 -10.18 0.00 2.24
C ALA A 65 -11.53 0.62 1.85
N GLU A 66 -12.28 1.12 2.83
CA GLU A 66 -13.58 1.77 2.66
C GLU A 66 -13.46 3.22 2.17
N SER A 67 -12.29 3.84 2.34
CA SER A 67 -12.01 5.21 1.92
C SER A 67 -10.51 5.46 1.72
N LEU A 68 -10.19 6.59 1.07
CA LEU A 68 -8.83 7.08 0.96
C LEU A 68 -8.21 7.35 2.34
N GLU A 69 -9.00 7.89 3.28
CA GLU A 69 -8.58 8.18 4.66
C GLU A 69 -8.17 6.90 5.40
N GLU A 70 -8.95 5.81 5.30
CA GLU A 70 -8.58 4.53 5.93
C GLU A 70 -7.28 3.96 5.33
N ALA A 71 -7.12 4.07 4.02
CA ALA A 71 -5.90 3.62 3.35
C ALA A 71 -4.68 4.46 3.77
N GLU A 72 -4.84 5.78 3.89
CA GLU A 72 -3.81 6.70 4.37
C GLU A 72 -3.46 6.45 5.85
N ASP A 73 -4.43 6.14 6.70
CA ASP A 73 -4.21 5.71 8.09
C ASP A 73 -3.42 4.40 8.20
N CYS A 74 -3.52 3.51 7.20
CA CYS A 74 -2.67 2.33 7.13
C CYS A 74 -1.23 2.73 6.82
N VAL A 75 -1.03 3.55 5.80
CA VAL A 75 0.31 4.06 5.38
C VAL A 75 0.99 4.81 6.51
N ASN A 76 0.29 5.71 7.20
CA ASN A 76 0.84 6.51 8.30
C ASN A 76 1.20 5.69 9.55
N ARG A 77 0.71 4.44 9.65
CA ARG A 77 1.08 3.49 10.71
C ARG A 77 2.23 2.57 10.32
N ASP A 78 2.69 2.60 9.06
CA ASP A 78 3.83 1.80 8.62
C ASP A 78 5.12 2.32 9.30
N PRO A 79 5.87 1.46 9.99
CA PRO A 79 7.14 1.83 10.61
C PRO A 79 8.13 2.50 9.65
N PHE A 80 8.16 2.13 8.36
CA PHE A 80 9.03 2.78 7.38
C PHE A 80 8.63 4.24 7.11
N ILE A 81 7.34 4.57 7.18
CA ILE A 81 6.85 5.95 7.02
C ILE A 81 7.05 6.75 8.31
N ILE A 82 6.70 6.17 9.47
CA ILE A 82 6.91 6.81 10.79
C ILE A 82 8.38 7.20 10.99
N ASN A 83 9.29 6.31 10.60
CA ASN A 83 10.74 6.52 10.73
C ASN A 83 11.35 7.21 9.51
N LYS A 84 10.52 7.73 8.58
CA LYS A 84 10.91 8.53 7.42
C LYS A 84 11.94 7.86 6.51
N CYS A 85 11.91 6.53 6.41
CA CYS A 85 12.77 5.77 5.50
C CYS A 85 12.51 6.12 4.03
N TYR A 86 11.28 6.55 3.73
CA TYR A 86 10.89 7.17 2.47
C TYR A 86 10.56 8.64 2.71
N LYS A 87 10.90 9.52 1.76
CA LYS A 87 10.62 10.96 1.90
C LYS A 87 9.18 11.30 1.59
N SER A 88 8.52 10.50 0.75
CA SER A 88 7.14 10.72 0.36
C SER A 88 6.45 9.41 -0.03
N TYR A 89 5.13 9.47 -0.21
CA TYR A 89 4.35 8.41 -0.84
C TYR A 89 3.28 9.04 -1.72
N VAL A 90 2.78 8.26 -2.68
CA VAL A 90 1.55 8.56 -3.41
C VAL A 90 0.53 7.48 -3.15
N ILE A 91 -0.73 7.88 -3.10
CA ILE A 91 -1.87 6.98 -2.94
C ILE A 91 -2.92 7.32 -4.00
N ASN A 92 -3.39 6.32 -4.72
CA ASN A 92 -4.43 6.47 -5.73
C ASN A 92 -5.45 5.34 -5.60
N GLU A 93 -6.73 5.68 -5.71
CA GLU A 93 -7.78 4.68 -5.89
C GLU A 93 -7.61 4.01 -7.25
N ILE A 94 -7.72 2.68 -7.28
CA ILE A 94 -7.63 1.87 -8.49
C ILE A 94 -8.85 0.97 -8.61
N GLU A 95 -9.20 0.67 -9.85
CA GLU A 95 -10.23 -0.29 -10.17
C GLU A 95 -9.58 -1.58 -10.69
N GLU A 96 -9.90 -2.71 -10.06
CA GLU A 96 -9.35 -4.00 -10.45
C GLU A 96 -10.05 -4.54 -11.70
N ALA A 97 -9.32 -4.65 -12.80
CA ALA A 97 -9.74 -5.42 -13.98
C ALA A 97 -9.35 -6.90 -13.81
N ASN A 98 -10.32 -7.80 -13.97
CA ASN A 98 -10.10 -9.25 -13.86
C ASN A 98 -11.09 -10.03 -14.75
N ALA A 99 -10.95 -11.35 -14.82
CA ALA A 99 -11.83 -12.18 -15.64
C ALA A 99 -13.32 -12.10 -15.23
N GLY A 100 -13.61 -11.84 -13.95
CA GLY A 100 -14.99 -11.76 -13.42
C GLY A 100 -15.75 -10.50 -13.83
N ASN A 101 -15.05 -9.42 -14.17
CA ASN A 101 -15.65 -8.18 -14.72
C ASN A 101 -15.23 -7.92 -16.17
N ASN A 102 -14.89 -8.99 -16.90
CA ASN A 102 -14.46 -8.93 -18.31
C ASN A 102 -13.38 -7.87 -18.57
N TYR A 103 -12.44 -7.73 -17.62
CA TYR A 103 -11.38 -6.73 -17.66
C TYR A 103 -11.89 -5.29 -17.85
N LEU A 104 -13.05 -4.97 -17.26
CA LEU A 104 -13.73 -3.67 -17.36
C LEU A 104 -14.12 -3.27 -18.80
N LEU A 105 -14.24 -4.24 -19.73
CA LEU A 105 -14.54 -3.95 -21.14
C LEU A 105 -15.80 -3.10 -21.31
N GLU A 106 -16.87 -3.44 -20.60
CA GLU A 106 -18.16 -2.77 -20.71
C GLU A 106 -18.06 -1.29 -20.32
N LYS A 107 -17.31 -0.98 -19.25
CA LYS A 107 -17.07 0.40 -18.80
C LYS A 107 -16.36 1.24 -19.87
N TYR A 108 -15.32 0.68 -20.48
CA TYR A 108 -14.60 1.38 -21.55
C TYR A 108 -15.43 1.55 -22.83
N LEU A 109 -16.34 0.62 -23.12
CA LEU A 109 -17.25 0.73 -24.26
C LEU A 109 -18.40 1.73 -24.02
N SER A 110 -18.83 1.92 -22.78
CA SER A 110 -19.87 2.90 -22.42
C SER A 110 -19.38 4.35 -22.39
N GLY A 111 -18.05 4.57 -22.37
CA GLY A 111 -17.45 5.89 -22.28
C GLY A 111 -17.57 6.53 -20.89
N GLU A 112 -17.72 5.69 -19.85
CA GLU A 112 -17.65 6.10 -18.44
C GLU A 112 -16.22 6.07 -17.90
#